data_AF-A0A1Z5HV59-F1
#
_entry.id   AF-A0A1Z5HV59-F1
#
_cell.length_a   1.000
_cell.length_b   1.000
_cell.length_c   1.000
_cell.angle_alpha   90.00
_cell.angle_beta   90.00
_cell.angle_gamma   90.00
#
_symmetry.space_group_name_H-M   'P 1'
#
loop_
_entity.id
_entity.type
_entity.pdbx_description
1 polymer ?
#
loop_
_entity_poly.entity_id
_entity_poly.type
_entity_poly.pdbx_seq_one_letter_code
_entity_poly.pdbx_strand_id
1 'polypeptide(L)' 'RVKRRQNKDGTIREYLQIVENKRIDGKIRQKVLCTLGRLDELKEGQLDRLIES' A
#
# COMPACT_ATOMS: atom_id res chain seq x y z
N ARG A 1 3.11 -0.96 -3.57
CA ARG A 1 4.18 -0.69 -2.56
C ARG A 1 3.69 -1.13 -1.20
N VAL A 2 4.53 -1.74 -0.36
CA VAL A 2 4.19 -2.04 1.04
C VAL A 2 4.74 -0.94 1.95
N LYS A 3 3.89 -0.40 2.84
CA LYS A 3 4.26 0.55 3.88
C LYS A 3 4.20 -0.12 5.24
N ARG A 4 5.30 -0.08 5.99
CA ARG A 4 5.38 -0.54 7.38
C ARG A 4 5.10 0.60 8.34
N ARG A 5 4.29 0.35 9.37
CA ARG A 5 4.01 1.29 10.44
C ARG A 5 4.14 0.57 11.78
N GLN A 6 4.96 1.11 12.65
CA GLN A 6 5.07 0.65 14.03
C GLN A 6 4.03 1.36 14.90
N ASN A 7 3.37 0.63 15.77
CA ASN A 7 2.41 1.15 16.76
C ASN A 7 3.12 1.47 18.08
N LYS A 8 2.42 2.17 18.98
CA LYS A 8 2.98 2.55 20.30
C LYS A 8 3.29 1.33 21.18
N ASP A 9 2.57 0.23 20.98
CA ASP A 9 2.76 -1.06 21.67
C ASP A 9 3.89 -1.92 21.07
N GLY A 10 4.62 -1.40 20.07
CA GLY A 10 5.70 -2.11 19.40
C GLY A 10 5.26 -3.03 18.25
N THR A 11 3.95 -3.25 18.05
CA THR A 11 3.46 -4.06 16.94
C THR A 11 3.72 -3.39 15.59
N ILE A 12 3.99 -4.19 14.55
CA ILE A 12 4.23 -3.69 13.18
C ILE A 12 3.06 -4.10 12.30
N ARG A 13 2.54 -3.12 11.55
CA ARG A 13 1.49 -3.33 10.54
C ARG A 13 2.01 -3.01 9.15
N GLU A 14 1.69 -3.87 8.19
CA GLU A 14 2.00 -3.68 6.78
C GLU A 14 0.75 -3.27 6.02
N TYR A 15 0.87 -2.27 5.14
CA TYR A 15 -0.22 -1.73 4.35
C TYR A 15 0.11 -1.77 2.87
N LEU A 16 -0.85 -2.18 2.06
CA LEU A 16 -0.72 -2.15 0.60
C LEU A 16 -1.11 -0.77 0.07
N GLN A 17 -0.23 -0.17 -0.73
CA GLN A 17 -0.46 1.14 -1.36
C GLN A 17 -0.34 1.06 -2.88
N ILE A 18 -1.26 1.73 -3.58
CA ILE A 18 -1.13 2.06 -5.00
C ILE A 18 -0.29 3.33 -5.09
N VAL A 19 0.76 3.25 -5.90
CA VAL A 19 1.70 4.35 -6.09
C VAL A 19 1.88 4.60 -7.58
N GLU A 20 1.66 5.83 -7.98
CA GLU A 20 1.96 6.32 -9.31
C GLU A 20 3.42 6.76 -9.38
N ASN A 21 4.13 6.34 -10.42
CA ASN A 21 5.48 6.82 -10.71
C ASN A 21 5.43 7.68 -11.97
N LYS A 22 5.89 8.94 -11.89
CA LYS A 22 6.02 9.83 -13.04
C LYS A 22 7.47 10.31 -13.17
N ARG A 23 7.98 10.39 -14.39
CA ARG A 23 9.26 11.06 -14.67
C ARG A 23 8.98 12.55 -14.87
N ILE A 24 9.64 13.38 -14.07
CA ILE A 24 9.58 14.85 -14.15
C ILE A 24 11.03 15.32 -14.12
N ASP A 25 11.46 16.05 -15.15
CA ASP A 25 12.82 16.56 -15.32
C ASP A 25 13.89 15.47 -15.16
N GLY A 26 13.67 14.32 -15.81
CA GLY A 26 14.58 13.17 -15.76
C GLY A 26 14.60 12.41 -14.43
N LYS A 27 13.87 12.84 -13.40
CA LYS A 27 13.80 12.19 -12.09
C LYS A 27 12.48 11.47 -11.90
N ILE A 28 12.51 10.28 -11.28
CA ILE A 28 11.29 9.56 -10.88
C ILE A 28 10.73 10.23 -9.63
N ARG A 29 9.47 10.66 -9.70
CA ARG A 29 8.67 11.17 -8.59
C ARG A 29 7.54 10.20 -8.29
N GLN A 30 7.33 9.89 -7.00
CA GLN A 30 6.33 8.93 -6.54
C GLN A 30 5.12 9.63 -5.89
N LYS A 31 3.95 9.43 -6.50
CA LYS A 31 2.58 9.70 -6.05
C LYS A 31 1.96 8.56 -5.23
N VAL A 32 1.78 8.62 -3.90
CA VAL A 32 0.84 7.67 -3.26
C VAL A 32 -0.59 8.05 -3.68
N LEU A 33 -1.29 7.14 -4.37
CA LEU A 33 -2.66 7.39 -4.85
C LEU A 33 -3.69 6.98 -3.79
N CYS A 34 -3.54 5.77 -3.24
CA CYS A 34 -4.40 5.28 -2.17
C CYS A 34 -3.71 4.19 -1.36
N THR A 35 -4.26 3.90 -0.17
CA THR A 35 -3.89 2.76 0.66
C THR A 35 -5.07 1.80 0.65
N LEU A 36 -4.86 0.57 0.18
CA LEU A 36 -5.91 -0.43 -0.02
C LEU A 36 -6.34 -1.11 1.27
N GLY A 37 -5.44 -1.20 2.26
CA GLY A 37 -5.74 -1.86 3.53
C GLY A 37 -4.51 -2.50 4.15
N ARG A 38 -4.73 -3.23 5.24
CA ARG A 38 -3.68 -3.96 5.96
C ARG A 38 -3.41 -5.28 5.25
N LEU A 39 -2.15 -5.62 5.07
CA LEU A 39 -1.74 -6.73 4.21
C LEU A 39 -2.13 -8.10 4.77
N ASP A 40 -2.17 -8.25 6.09
CA ASP A 40 -2.68 -9.44 6.79
C ASP A 40 -4.19 -9.64 6.56
N GLU A 41 -4.99 -8.58 6.65
CA GLU A 41 -6.45 -8.64 6.39
C GLU A 41 -6.74 -8.95 4.91
N LEU A 42 -5.94 -8.39 4.00
CA LEU A 42 -6.11 -8.57 2.57
C LEU A 42 -5.79 -9.99 2.08
N LYS A 43 -4.93 -10.72 2.79
CA LYS A 43 -4.54 -12.11 2.45
C LYS A 43 -5.66 -13.12 2.67
N GLU A 44 -6.70 -12.79 3.43
CA GLU A 44 -7.86 -13.65 3.68
C GLU A 44 -8.91 -13.57 2.55
N GLY A 45 -8.48 -13.42 1.29
CA GLY A 45 -9.36 -13.34 0.12
C GLY A 45 -10.08 -11.99 -0.07
N GLN A 46 -9.78 -10.97 0.73
CA GLN A 46 -10.35 -9.62 0.55
C GLN A 46 -9.71 -8.90 -0.65
N LEU A 47 -8.47 -9.23 -1.01
CA LEU A 47 -7.81 -8.65 -2.17
C LEU A 47 -8.50 -9.04 -3.48
N ASP A 48 -8.94 -10.29 -3.62
CA ASP A 48 -9.60 -10.78 -4.82
C ASP A 48 -10.91 -10.00 -5.07
N ARG A 49 -11.67 -9.71 -4.02
CA ARG A 49 -12.88 -8.85 -4.11
C ARG A 49 -12.59 -7.44 -4.60
N LEU A 50 -11.44 -6.87 -4.24
CA LEU A 50 -11.01 -5.55 -4.72
C LEU A 50 -10.57 -5.56 -6.18
N ILE A 51 -10.14 -6.72 -6.70
CA ILE A 51 -9.73 -6.90 -8.09
C ILE A 51 -10.95 -7.14 -9.00
N GLU A 52 -11.98 -7.80 -8.48
CA GLU A 52 -13.21 -8.14 -9.21
C GLU A 52 -14.24 -6.99 -9.32
N SER A 53 -14.02 -5.84 -8.64
CA SER A 53 -14.91 -4.67 -8.63
C SER A 53 -14.51 -3.59 -9.63
#